data_AF-A0A3N5QNQ0-F1
#
_entry.id   AF-A0A3N5QNQ0-F1
#
_cell.length_a   1.000
_cell.length_b   1.000
_cell.length_c   1.000
_cell.angle_alpha   90.00
_cell.angle_beta   90.00
_cell.angle_gamma   90.00
#
_symmetry.space_group_name_H-M   'P 1'
#
loop_
_entity.id
_entity.type
_entity.pdbx_description
1 polymer ?
#
loop_
_entity_poly.entity_id
_entity_poly.type
_entity_poly.pdbx_seq_one_letter_code
_entity_poly.pdbx_strand_id
1 'polypeptide(L)'
;MKKNEHDDELTQMAGEVADGLLYTHARLTYNIQHTLKNASFLYALIELLDEKKIITIEELEERKRKTAEQLIKRFEDSRIGLLYQEPEEDKYLFEPKETIDCEPRLPVCKAICCRIPFALSKQDVEERTIRWEFGRPYLIGHDDEGYCVHLDKKSYRCNIYEQRPVPCRGFNCKENERWSVWRDYEGSIMNPDFKEQVEQSNAKMYAIPK
;
A
#
# COMPACT_ATOMS: atom_id res chain seq x y z
N MET A 1 28.56 -22.20 -36.82
CA MET A 1 27.50 -21.31 -36.30
C MET A 1 27.78 -21.10 -34.83
N LYS A 2 28.33 -19.94 -34.44
CA LYS A 2 28.53 -19.60 -33.03
C LYS A 2 27.15 -19.36 -32.44
N LYS A 3 26.75 -20.17 -31.46
CA LYS A 3 25.57 -19.90 -30.64
C LYS A 3 25.79 -18.52 -30.01
N ASN A 4 24.82 -17.62 -30.18
CA ASN A 4 24.96 -16.23 -29.76
C ASN A 4 24.97 -16.21 -28.23
N GLU A 5 25.97 -15.58 -27.62
CA GLU A 5 26.16 -15.52 -26.16
C GLU A 5 24.89 -14.98 -25.45
N HIS A 6 24.17 -14.07 -26.12
CA HIS A 6 22.86 -13.57 -25.69
C HIS A 6 21.71 -14.60 -25.68
N ASP A 7 21.70 -15.57 -26.60
CA ASP A 7 20.66 -16.61 -26.61
C ASP A 7 20.86 -17.60 -25.45
N ASP A 8 22.12 -17.84 -25.07
CA ASP A 8 22.46 -18.69 -23.91
C ASP A 8 22.14 -17.96 -22.59
N GLU A 9 22.40 -16.65 -22.48
CA GLU A 9 21.96 -15.82 -21.34
C GLU A 9 20.42 -15.79 -21.19
N LEU A 10 19.68 -15.58 -22.27
CA LEU A 10 18.22 -15.58 -22.25
C LEU A 10 17.65 -16.95 -21.85
N THR A 11 18.28 -18.03 -22.31
CA THR A 11 17.90 -19.41 -21.94
C THR A 11 18.17 -19.66 -20.45
N GLN A 12 19.30 -19.19 -19.94
CA GLN A 12 19.63 -19.30 -18.51
C GLN A 12 18.62 -18.51 -17.66
N MET A 13 18.34 -17.25 -18.01
CA MET A 13 17.35 -16.44 -17.30
C MET A 13 15.95 -17.09 -17.32
N ALA A 14 15.54 -17.67 -18.45
CA ALA A 14 14.28 -18.39 -18.54
C ALA A 14 14.25 -19.62 -17.61
N GLY A 15 15.37 -20.33 -17.48
CA GLY A 15 15.54 -21.44 -16.53
C GLY A 15 15.42 -20.99 -15.07
N GLU A 16 16.13 -19.92 -14.70
CA GLU A 16 16.09 -19.37 -13.34
C GLU A 16 14.67 -18.88 -12.95
N VAL A 17 13.95 -18.25 -13.89
CA VAL A 17 12.54 -17.86 -13.70
C VAL A 17 11.64 -19.09 -13.55
N ALA A 18 11.84 -20.13 -14.37
CA ALA A 18 11.07 -21.37 -14.28
C ALA A 18 11.28 -22.07 -12.93
N ASP A 19 12.52 -22.13 -12.44
CA ASP A 19 12.86 -22.68 -11.13
C ASP A 19 12.24 -21.87 -9.99
N GLY A 20 12.26 -20.53 -10.08
CA GLY A 20 11.60 -19.65 -9.12
C GLY A 20 10.08 -19.84 -9.07
N LEU A 21 9.43 -20.02 -10.23
CA LEU A 21 8.01 -20.34 -10.32
C LEU A 21 7.69 -21.73 -9.77
N LEU A 22 8.53 -22.74 -10.06
CA LEU A 22 8.38 -24.10 -9.54
C LEU A 22 8.53 -24.12 -8.01
N TYR A 23 9.51 -23.39 -7.47
CA TYR A 23 9.68 -23.21 -6.03
C TYR A 23 8.44 -22.55 -5.41
N THR A 24 7.96 -21.46 -6.01
CA THR A 24 6.74 -20.77 -5.56
C THR A 24 5.53 -21.71 -5.56
N HIS A 25 5.33 -22.47 -6.63
CA HIS A 25 4.29 -23.49 -6.72
C HIS A 25 4.43 -24.53 -5.60
N ALA A 26 5.63 -25.09 -5.40
CA ALA A 26 5.88 -26.09 -4.36
C ALA A 26 5.60 -25.54 -2.96
N ARG A 27 5.99 -24.28 -2.68
CA ARG A 27 5.68 -23.60 -1.42
C ARG A 27 4.19 -23.35 -1.25
N LEU A 28 3.48 -22.96 -2.30
CA LEU A 28 2.02 -22.82 -2.29
C LEU A 28 1.33 -24.16 -2.02
N THR A 29 1.73 -25.23 -2.72
CA THR A 29 1.21 -26.59 -2.48
C THR A 29 1.45 -27.02 -1.03
N TYR A 30 2.66 -26.80 -0.50
CA TYR A 30 2.98 -27.10 0.89
C TYR A 30 2.08 -26.32 1.85
N ASN A 31 1.92 -25.01 1.65
CA ASN A 31 1.04 -24.19 2.48
C ASN A 31 -0.42 -24.64 2.40
N ILE A 32 -0.92 -25.00 1.21
CA ILE A 32 -2.27 -25.55 1.02
C ILE A 32 -2.43 -26.86 1.80
N GLN A 33 -1.48 -27.79 1.70
CA GLN A 33 -1.51 -29.05 2.44
C GLN A 33 -1.52 -28.83 3.95
N HIS A 34 -0.69 -27.91 4.44
CA HIS A 34 -0.66 -27.55 5.87
C HIS A 34 -1.97 -26.90 6.33
N THR A 35 -2.54 -25.99 5.53
CA THR A 35 -3.82 -25.37 5.83
C THR A 35 -4.95 -26.39 5.86
N LEU A 36 -5.01 -27.32 4.90
CA LEU A 36 -6.01 -28.39 4.89
C LEU A 36 -5.88 -29.31 6.10
N LYS A 37 -4.65 -29.66 6.50
CA LYS A 37 -4.39 -30.47 7.70
C LYS A 37 -4.82 -29.75 8.98
N ASN A 38 -4.54 -28.45 9.08
CA ASN A 38 -4.95 -27.65 10.24
C ASN A 38 -6.48 -27.49 10.28
N ALA A 39 -7.10 -27.25 9.12
CA ALA A 39 -8.55 -27.17 9.01
C ALA A 39 -9.20 -28.51 9.41
N SER A 40 -8.70 -29.64 8.91
CA SER A 40 -9.26 -30.96 9.27
C SER A 40 -9.14 -31.25 10.77
N PHE A 41 -8.03 -30.87 11.39
CA PHE A 41 -7.87 -31.01 12.84
C PHE A 41 -8.86 -30.12 13.60
N LEU A 42 -9.05 -28.88 13.16
CA LEU A 42 -10.00 -27.95 13.76
C LEU A 42 -11.45 -28.45 13.63
N TYR A 43 -11.85 -28.92 12.45
CA TYR A 43 -13.18 -29.49 12.24
C TYR A 43 -13.41 -30.73 13.11
N ALA A 44 -12.46 -31.65 13.17
CA ALA A 44 -12.56 -32.83 14.03
C ALA A 44 -12.68 -32.45 15.52
N LEU A 45 -11.98 -31.39 15.97
CA LEU A 45 -12.11 -30.88 17.32
C LEU A 45 -13.50 -30.27 17.57
N ILE A 46 -14.02 -29.48 16.62
CA ILE A 46 -15.35 -28.86 16.72
C ILE A 46 -16.43 -29.95 16.82
N GLU A 47 -16.38 -30.96 15.94
CA GLU A 47 -17.29 -32.10 15.95
C GLU A 47 -17.24 -32.85 17.30
N LEU A 48 -16.04 -33.13 17.80
CA LEU A 48 -15.88 -33.79 19.10
C LEU A 48 -16.45 -32.97 20.27
N LEU A 49 -16.29 -31.65 20.25
CA LEU A 49 -16.82 -30.78 21.31
C LEU A 49 -18.35 -30.66 21.26
N ASP A 50 -18.94 -30.67 20.05
CA ASP A 50 -20.38 -30.71 19.83
C ASP A 50 -20.99 -32.04 20.29
N GLU A 51 -20.36 -33.17 19.94
CA GLU A 51 -20.75 -34.50 20.44
C GLU A 51 -20.72 -34.58 21.97
N LYS A 52 -19.73 -33.94 22.61
CA LYS A 52 -19.60 -33.83 24.07
C LYS A 52 -20.55 -32.78 24.68
N LYS A 53 -21.30 -32.04 23.85
CA LYS A 53 -22.23 -30.97 24.24
C LYS A 53 -21.57 -29.86 25.07
N ILE A 54 -20.29 -29.58 24.82
CA ILE A 54 -19.54 -28.52 25.50
C ILE A 54 -19.80 -27.16 24.82
N ILE A 55 -19.92 -27.16 23.50
CA ILE A 55 -20.33 -26.03 22.64
C ILE A 55 -21.27 -26.57 21.56
N THR A 56 -22.05 -25.71 20.90
CA THR A 56 -22.76 -26.10 19.67
C THR A 56 -22.13 -25.47 18.44
N ILE A 57 -22.32 -26.10 17.28
CA ILE A 57 -21.87 -25.57 15.99
C ILE A 57 -22.50 -24.18 15.72
N GLU A 58 -23.79 -23.99 16.02
CA GLU A 58 -24.47 -22.70 15.83
C GLU A 58 -23.89 -21.59 16.70
N GLU A 59 -23.58 -21.87 17.97
CA GLU A 59 -22.95 -20.91 18.88
C GLU A 59 -21.56 -20.49 18.37
N LEU A 60 -20.79 -21.46 17.88
CA LEU A 60 -19.47 -21.22 17.34
C LEU A 60 -19.51 -20.36 16.07
N GLU A 61 -20.43 -20.63 15.15
CA GLU A 61 -20.60 -19.88 13.90
C GLU A 61 -20.96 -18.41 14.16
N GLU A 62 -21.90 -18.14 15.07
CA GLU A 62 -22.26 -16.76 15.42
C GLU A 62 -21.09 -16.01 16.08
N ARG A 63 -20.30 -16.71 16.92
CA ARG A 63 -19.10 -16.11 17.53
C ARG A 63 -18.01 -15.87 16.49
N LYS A 64 -17.82 -16.79 15.54
CA LYS A 64 -16.89 -16.65 14.41
C LYS A 64 -17.23 -15.42 13.59
N ARG A 65 -18.52 -15.16 13.28
CA ARG A 65 -18.95 -13.97 12.53
C ARG A 65 -18.50 -12.66 13.20
N LYS A 66 -18.75 -12.52 14.49
CA LYS A 66 -18.33 -11.34 15.28
C LYS A 66 -16.81 -11.19 15.34
N THR A 67 -16.09 -12.30 15.49
CA THR A 67 -14.62 -12.28 15.53
C THR A 67 -14.00 -12.03 14.16
N ALA A 68 -14.64 -12.47 13.07
CA ALA A 68 -14.19 -12.22 11.70
C ALA A 68 -14.22 -10.72 11.38
N GLU A 69 -15.28 -10.00 11.74
CA GLU A 69 -15.36 -8.53 11.59
C GLU A 69 -14.21 -7.83 12.34
N GLN A 70 -13.89 -8.29 13.55
CA GLN A 70 -12.76 -7.75 14.34
C GLN A 70 -11.39 -8.12 13.75
N LEU A 71 -11.27 -9.31 13.17
CA LEU A 71 -10.05 -9.78 12.51
C LEU A 71 -9.80 -9.01 11.22
N ILE A 72 -10.82 -8.76 10.40
CA ILE A 72 -10.72 -7.94 9.19
C ILE A 72 -10.25 -6.54 9.57
N LYS A 73 -10.88 -5.91 10.56
CA LYS A 73 -10.45 -4.62 11.07
C LYS A 73 -9.00 -4.64 11.59
N ARG A 74 -8.61 -5.67 12.35
CA ARG A 74 -7.22 -5.85 12.79
C ARG A 74 -6.26 -6.13 11.64
N PHE A 75 -6.70 -6.77 10.57
CA PHE A 75 -5.89 -7.09 9.40
C PHE A 75 -5.62 -5.82 8.58
N GLU A 76 -6.66 -5.02 8.35
CA GLU A 76 -6.55 -3.65 7.82
C GLU A 76 -5.63 -2.79 8.69
N ASP A 77 -5.79 -2.83 10.02
CA ASP A 77 -4.95 -2.08 10.96
C ASP A 77 -3.49 -2.57 11.00
N SER A 78 -3.28 -3.89 10.90
CA SER A 78 -1.96 -4.54 10.92
C SER A 78 -1.22 -4.44 9.59
N ARG A 79 -1.90 -4.06 8.49
CA ARG A 79 -1.33 -3.84 7.16
C ARG A 79 -0.49 -5.03 6.64
N ILE A 80 -0.89 -6.25 7.00
CA ILE A 80 -0.29 -7.49 6.49
C ILE A 80 -0.97 -7.80 5.16
N GLY A 81 -0.64 -7.09 4.08
CA GLY A 81 -1.31 -7.29 2.78
C GLY A 81 -0.81 -6.32 1.71
N LEU A 82 -1.18 -6.59 0.46
CA LEU A 82 -0.96 -5.63 -0.63
C LEU A 82 -1.91 -4.45 -0.42
N LEU A 83 -1.37 -3.24 -0.33
CA LEU A 83 -2.16 -2.02 -0.27
C LEU A 83 -2.34 -1.52 -1.69
N TYR A 84 -3.56 -1.57 -2.20
CA TYR A 84 -3.95 -0.84 -3.40
C TYR A 84 -4.80 0.36 -3.02
N GLN A 85 -4.81 1.36 -3.89
CA GLN A 85 -5.76 2.45 -3.80
C GLN A 85 -7.20 1.91 -3.96
N GLU A 86 -8.11 2.30 -3.06
CA GLU A 86 -9.54 2.06 -3.18
C GLU A 86 -10.33 3.36 -2.95
N PRO A 87 -11.33 3.69 -3.80
CA PRO A 87 -11.69 3.00 -5.03
C PRO A 87 -10.59 3.15 -6.11
N GLU A 88 -10.58 2.19 -7.03
CA GLU A 88 -9.73 2.26 -8.22
C GLU A 88 -10.43 3.10 -9.30
N GLU A 89 -9.79 4.20 -9.68
CA GLU A 89 -10.28 5.17 -10.66
C GLU A 89 -9.18 5.44 -11.70
N ASP A 90 -9.56 5.67 -12.95
CA ASP A 90 -8.59 6.04 -14.00
C ASP A 90 -8.03 7.44 -13.71
N LYS A 91 -6.73 7.53 -13.44
CA LYS A 91 -6.08 8.79 -13.06
C LYS A 91 -6.07 9.85 -14.16
N TYR A 92 -6.19 9.47 -15.44
CA TYR A 92 -6.24 10.43 -16.54
C TYR A 92 -7.64 10.96 -16.80
N LEU A 93 -8.68 10.25 -16.32
CA LEU A 93 -10.07 10.71 -16.35
C LEU A 93 -10.52 11.33 -15.02
N PHE A 94 -9.69 11.25 -13.99
CA PHE A 94 -9.98 11.80 -12.68
C PHE A 94 -10.05 13.33 -12.69
N GLU A 95 -11.21 13.87 -12.31
CA GLU A 95 -11.45 15.30 -12.17
C GLU A 95 -11.37 15.72 -10.69
N PRO A 96 -10.38 16.53 -10.28
CA PRO A 96 -10.31 17.01 -8.92
C PRO A 96 -11.44 18.00 -8.63
N LYS A 97 -12.02 17.92 -7.43
CA LYS A 97 -13.10 18.83 -6.98
C LYS A 97 -12.71 20.31 -7.05
N GLU A 98 -11.45 20.62 -6.71
CA GLU A 98 -10.90 21.97 -6.74
C GLU A 98 -9.44 21.90 -7.20
N THR A 99 -9.03 22.85 -8.04
CA THR A 99 -7.63 23.00 -8.44
C THR A 99 -6.96 24.04 -7.55
N ILE A 100 -5.87 23.64 -6.89
CA ILE A 100 -5.12 24.49 -5.97
C ILE A 100 -3.93 25.14 -6.68
N ASP A 101 -3.82 26.47 -6.57
CA ASP A 101 -2.62 27.19 -7.00
C ASP A 101 -1.49 27.04 -5.98
N CYS A 102 -0.63 26.05 -6.25
CA CYS A 102 0.51 25.72 -5.41
C CYS A 102 1.68 26.70 -5.56
N GLU A 103 1.84 27.33 -6.73
CA GLU A 103 3.03 28.10 -7.12
C GLU A 103 3.43 29.17 -6.09
N PRO A 104 2.50 30.03 -5.60
CA PRO A 104 2.83 31.08 -4.63
C PRO A 104 3.22 30.52 -3.26
N ARG A 105 2.80 29.28 -2.96
CA ARG A 105 2.91 28.64 -1.64
C ARG A 105 4.09 27.71 -1.53
N LEU A 106 4.69 27.27 -2.63
CA LEU A 106 5.84 26.34 -2.65
C LEU A 106 7.00 26.77 -1.75
N PRO A 107 7.42 28.06 -1.67
CA PRO A 107 8.53 28.46 -0.80
C PRO A 107 8.29 28.17 0.69
N VAL A 108 7.02 28.22 1.12
CA VAL A 108 6.63 27.98 2.52
C VAL A 108 6.26 26.51 2.74
N CYS A 109 5.44 25.96 1.85
CA CYS A 109 4.93 24.59 1.91
C CYS A 109 6.02 23.54 1.70
N LYS A 110 7.03 23.83 0.87
CA LYS A 110 8.14 22.92 0.54
C LYS A 110 7.67 21.52 0.11
N ALA A 111 6.71 21.49 -0.80
CA ALA A 111 6.08 20.28 -1.34
C ALA A 111 5.59 19.29 -0.26
N ILE A 112 4.83 19.79 0.72
CA ILE A 112 4.38 18.98 1.85
C ILE A 112 3.52 17.76 1.42
N CYS A 113 2.79 17.88 0.31
CA CYS A 113 2.03 16.78 -0.27
C CYS A 113 2.92 15.58 -0.64
N CYS A 114 4.19 15.81 -0.96
CA CYS A 114 5.17 14.76 -1.24
C CYS A 114 5.67 14.04 0.02
N ARG A 115 5.25 14.42 1.23
CA ARG A 115 5.60 13.68 2.46
C ARG A 115 4.50 12.72 2.92
N ILE A 116 3.33 12.79 2.30
CA ILE A 116 2.14 12.04 2.70
C ILE A 116 2.20 10.63 2.10
N PRO A 117 2.10 9.57 2.91
CA PRO A 117 2.13 8.21 2.40
C PRO A 117 0.75 7.79 1.88
N PHE A 118 0.72 7.11 0.74
CA PHE A 118 -0.50 6.56 0.14
C PHE A 118 -0.20 5.33 -0.72
N ALA A 119 -1.20 4.46 -0.87
CA ALA A 119 -1.13 3.29 -1.74
C ALA A 119 -1.34 3.70 -3.20
N LEU A 120 -0.62 3.04 -4.10
CA LEU A 120 -0.77 3.18 -5.55
C LEU A 120 -1.92 2.33 -6.07
N SER A 121 -2.53 2.77 -7.16
CA SER A 121 -3.49 1.97 -7.93
C SER A 121 -2.76 0.90 -8.75
N LYS A 122 -3.50 -0.08 -9.31
CA LYS A 122 -2.93 -1.02 -10.26
C LYS A 122 -2.45 -0.30 -11.52
N GLN A 123 -3.19 0.71 -11.99
CA GLN A 123 -2.81 1.56 -13.12
C GLN A 123 -1.43 2.20 -12.91
N ASP A 124 -1.18 2.77 -11.73
CA ASP A 124 0.11 3.39 -11.38
C ASP A 124 1.27 2.38 -11.40
N VAL A 125 1.02 1.16 -10.94
CA VAL A 125 2.01 0.08 -10.91
C VAL A 125 2.30 -0.45 -12.31
N GLU A 126 1.28 -0.66 -13.12
CA GLU A 126 1.39 -1.21 -14.48
C GLU A 126 2.08 -0.26 -15.45
N GLU A 127 1.92 1.05 -15.27
CA GLU A 127 2.61 2.07 -16.06
C GLU A 127 4.11 2.15 -15.81
N ARG A 128 4.59 1.66 -14.65
CA ARG A 128 6.01 1.60 -14.26
C ARG A 128 6.73 2.95 -14.25
N THR A 129 5.97 4.06 -14.22
CA THR A 129 6.50 5.42 -14.09
C THR A 129 6.77 5.79 -12.64
N ILE A 130 6.05 5.18 -11.70
CA ILE A 130 6.08 5.51 -10.27
C ILE A 130 6.82 4.43 -9.49
N ARG A 131 7.88 4.85 -8.79
CA ARG A 131 8.58 4.04 -7.79
C ARG A 131 7.78 3.92 -6.49
N TRP A 132 7.81 2.72 -5.92
CA TRP A 132 7.15 2.36 -4.67
C TRP A 132 8.15 1.69 -3.71
N GLU A 133 7.78 1.59 -2.44
CA GLU A 133 8.64 1.03 -1.39
C GLU A 133 8.85 -0.48 -1.51
N PHE A 134 10.10 -0.93 -1.65
CA PHE A 134 10.39 -2.35 -1.82
C PHE A 134 9.87 -3.21 -0.64
N GLY A 135 10.05 -2.73 0.59
CA GLY A 135 9.56 -3.44 1.79
C GLY A 135 8.05 -3.39 1.98
N ARG A 136 7.34 -2.58 1.18
CA ARG A 136 5.88 -2.37 1.22
C ARG A 136 5.33 -2.19 -0.18
N PRO A 137 5.08 -3.30 -0.89
CA PRO A 137 4.64 -3.24 -2.27
C PRO A 137 3.50 -2.24 -2.47
N TYR A 138 3.70 -1.38 -3.48
CA TYR A 138 2.74 -0.39 -3.96
C TYR A 138 2.43 0.78 -3.02
N LEU A 139 3.16 0.93 -1.91
CA LEU A 139 3.18 2.19 -1.17
C LEU A 139 4.10 3.19 -1.88
N ILE A 140 3.70 4.46 -2.04
CA ILE A 140 4.54 5.48 -2.69
C ILE A 140 5.95 5.53 -2.08
N GLY A 141 6.98 5.55 -2.93
CA GLY A 141 8.36 5.55 -2.47
C GLY A 141 8.75 6.90 -1.85
N HIS A 142 9.24 6.89 -0.62
CA HIS A 142 9.84 8.04 0.07
C HIS A 142 11.35 7.82 0.26
N ASP A 143 12.12 8.91 0.19
CA ASP A 143 13.55 8.90 0.50
C ASP A 143 13.83 8.99 2.01
N ASP A 144 15.11 8.99 2.37
CA ASP A 144 15.58 9.08 3.76
C ASP A 144 15.16 10.37 4.48
N GLU A 145 14.81 11.43 3.73
CA GLU A 145 14.31 12.69 4.27
C GLU A 145 12.77 12.70 4.41
N GLY A 146 12.11 11.61 4.00
CA GLY A 146 10.66 11.41 4.08
C GLY A 146 9.89 12.09 2.95
N TYR A 147 10.55 12.42 1.83
CA TYR A 147 9.92 12.98 0.64
C TYR A 147 9.77 11.92 -0.46
N CYS A 148 8.70 12.03 -1.24
CA CYS A 148 8.50 11.25 -2.45
C CYS A 148 9.72 11.33 -3.36
N VAL A 149 10.19 10.16 -3.80
CA VAL A 149 11.41 10.01 -4.62
C VAL A 149 11.34 10.72 -5.98
N HIS A 150 10.15 11.19 -6.37
CA HIS A 150 9.91 11.94 -7.62
C HIS A 150 9.93 13.46 -7.44
N LEU A 151 10.16 13.96 -6.23
CA LEU A 151 10.27 15.39 -5.95
C LEU A 151 11.63 15.95 -6.42
N ASP A 152 11.61 17.06 -7.17
CA ASP A 152 12.81 17.90 -7.30
C ASP A 152 12.96 18.78 -6.06
N LYS A 153 13.91 18.43 -5.20
CA LYS A 153 14.20 19.15 -3.95
C LYS A 153 14.68 20.59 -4.14
N LYS A 154 15.17 20.96 -5.33
CA LYS A 154 15.63 22.32 -5.61
C LYS A 154 14.46 23.26 -5.90
N SER A 155 13.52 22.83 -6.73
CA SER A 155 12.36 23.64 -7.13
C SER A 155 11.08 23.35 -6.35
N TYR A 156 11.06 22.28 -5.57
CA TYR A 156 9.87 21.71 -4.94
C TYR A 156 8.75 21.32 -5.93
N ARG A 157 9.11 21.04 -7.20
CA ARG A 157 8.18 20.57 -8.23
C ARG A 157 8.21 19.05 -8.36
N CYS A 158 7.08 18.49 -8.79
CA CYS A 158 6.97 17.06 -9.07
C CYS A 158 7.52 16.74 -10.46
N ASN A 159 8.48 15.81 -10.57
CA ASN A 159 9.03 15.38 -11.86
C ASN A 159 8.07 14.51 -12.69
N ILE A 160 7.01 13.99 -12.06
CA ILE A 160 5.98 13.14 -12.69
C ILE A 160 4.60 13.82 -12.69
N TYR A 161 4.56 15.15 -12.79
CA TYR A 161 3.33 15.93 -12.57
C TYR A 161 2.14 15.45 -13.44
N GLU A 162 2.39 15.08 -14.69
CA GLU A 162 1.37 14.60 -15.63
C GLU A 162 0.99 13.13 -15.43
N GLN A 163 1.82 12.35 -14.73
CA GLN A 163 1.58 10.93 -14.43
C GLN A 163 1.15 10.71 -12.98
N ARG A 164 0.87 11.79 -12.23
CA ARG A 164 0.50 11.73 -10.82
C ARG A 164 -0.64 10.74 -10.56
N PRO A 165 -0.55 9.93 -9.47
CA PRO A 165 -1.66 9.12 -8.97
C PRO A 165 -2.88 9.95 -8.63
N VAL A 166 -4.05 9.32 -8.58
CA VAL A 166 -5.30 9.95 -8.12
C VAL A 166 -5.13 10.64 -6.75
N PRO A 167 -4.50 10.03 -5.72
CA PRO A 167 -4.24 10.71 -4.45
C PRO A 167 -3.49 12.03 -4.60
N CYS A 168 -2.54 12.13 -5.53
CA CYS A 168 -1.79 13.37 -5.78
C CYS A 168 -2.57 14.38 -6.62
N ARG A 169 -3.46 13.94 -7.51
CA ARG A 169 -4.33 14.81 -8.33
C ARG A 169 -5.44 15.42 -7.50
N GLY A 170 -6.08 14.61 -6.66
CA GLY A 170 -7.19 15.00 -5.80
C GLY A 170 -6.77 15.66 -4.49
N PHE A 171 -5.46 15.73 -4.19
CA PHE A 171 -5.00 16.34 -2.94
C PHE A 171 -5.27 17.84 -2.91
N ASN A 172 -6.25 18.23 -2.11
CA ASN A 172 -6.51 19.62 -1.77
C ASN A 172 -5.80 19.94 -0.44
N CYS A 173 -4.82 20.85 -0.46
CA CYS A 173 -4.10 21.24 0.76
C CYS A 173 -4.85 22.30 1.58
N LYS A 174 -5.79 23.04 0.96
CA LYS A 174 -6.61 24.06 1.62
C LYS A 174 -7.69 23.41 2.48
N GLU A 175 -8.40 22.44 1.91
CA GLU A 175 -9.48 21.71 2.57
C GLU A 175 -9.24 20.20 2.45
N ASN A 176 -8.86 19.56 3.55
CA ASN A 176 -8.66 18.12 3.61
C ASN A 176 -9.17 17.55 4.94
N GLU A 177 -9.96 16.48 4.87
CA GLU A 177 -10.53 15.84 6.06
C GLU A 177 -9.46 15.20 6.96
N ARG A 178 -8.37 14.72 6.36
CA ARG A 178 -7.30 14.00 7.06
C ARG A 178 -6.09 14.87 7.39
N TRP A 179 -5.79 15.84 6.54
CA TRP A 179 -4.51 16.58 6.54
C TRP A 179 -4.73 18.09 6.68
N SER A 180 -4.70 18.60 7.91
CA SER A 180 -4.79 20.06 8.14
C SER A 180 -3.44 20.74 7.91
N VAL A 181 -3.13 21.06 6.64
CA VAL A 181 -1.83 21.62 6.22
C VAL A 181 -1.62 23.06 6.69
N TRP A 182 -2.65 23.90 6.60
CA TRP A 182 -2.58 25.32 6.87
C TRP A 182 -3.33 25.69 8.13
N ARG A 183 -2.74 26.56 8.95
CA ARG A 183 -3.48 27.30 9.97
C ARG A 183 -4.24 28.47 9.34
N ASP A 184 -3.59 29.15 8.39
CA ASP A 184 -4.17 30.19 7.56
C ASP A 184 -3.65 30.02 6.13
N TYR A 185 -4.54 29.63 5.22
CA TYR A 185 -4.21 29.36 3.82
C TYR A 185 -3.93 30.64 3.01
N GLU A 186 -4.61 31.74 3.33
CA GLU A 186 -4.45 33.02 2.63
C GLU A 186 -3.17 33.72 3.12
N GLY A 187 -2.91 33.70 4.43
CA GLY A 187 -1.67 34.18 5.01
C GLY A 187 -0.44 33.29 4.76
N SER A 188 -0.60 32.14 4.08
CA SER A 188 0.45 31.12 3.90
C SER A 188 1.11 30.69 5.22
N ILE A 189 0.32 30.56 6.28
CA ILE A 189 0.79 30.13 7.61
C ILE A 189 0.54 28.63 7.75
N MET A 190 1.61 27.86 7.71
CA MET A 190 1.57 26.40 7.91
C MET A 190 1.09 26.05 9.33
N ASN A 191 0.34 24.95 9.43
CA ASN A 191 0.04 24.35 10.72
C ASN A 191 1.34 23.77 11.32
N PRO A 192 1.79 24.22 12.51
CA PRO A 192 3.07 23.77 13.08
C PRO A 192 3.10 22.27 13.37
N ASP A 193 1.95 21.67 13.69
CA ASP A 193 1.86 20.27 14.09
C ASP A 193 1.82 19.35 12.86
N PHE A 194 1.66 19.90 11.66
CA PHE A 194 1.47 19.10 10.44
C PHE A 194 2.66 18.18 10.15
N LYS A 195 3.88 18.69 10.34
CA LYS A 195 5.10 17.90 10.13
C LYS A 195 5.11 16.66 11.04
N GLU A 196 4.76 16.85 12.30
CA GLU A 196 4.67 15.76 13.27
C GLU A 196 3.55 14.78 12.91
N GLN A 197 2.37 15.27 12.50
CA GLN A 197 1.27 14.41 12.06
C GLN A 197 1.68 13.49 10.89
N VAL A 198 2.40 14.04 9.92
CA VAL A 198 2.92 13.26 8.79
C VAL A 198 3.97 12.27 9.23
N GLU A 199 4.91 12.67 10.09
CA GLU A 199 5.95 11.79 10.62
C GLU A 199 5.36 10.63 11.42
N GLN A 200 4.34 10.87 12.25
CA GLN A 200 3.61 9.83 12.97
C GLN A 200 2.87 8.88 12.03
N SER A 201 2.24 9.40 10.97
CA SER A 201 1.56 8.59 9.96
C SER A 201 2.56 7.73 9.16
N ASN A 202 3.69 8.32 8.77
CA ASN A 202 4.79 7.63 8.09
C ASN A 202 5.36 6.54 9.00
N ALA A 203 5.67 6.85 10.26
CA ALA A 203 6.18 5.87 11.22
C ALA A 203 5.23 4.68 11.37
N LYS A 204 3.91 4.93 11.42
CA LYS A 204 2.92 3.85 11.37
C LYS A 204 3.03 3.10 10.04
N MET A 205 2.80 3.76 8.90
CA MET A 205 2.73 3.09 7.60
C MET A 205 3.98 2.29 7.26
N TYR A 206 5.17 2.79 7.59
CA TYR A 206 6.45 2.16 7.29
C TYR A 206 6.93 1.15 8.36
N ALA A 207 6.37 1.12 9.57
CA ALA A 207 6.78 0.20 10.65
C ALA A 207 6.56 -1.28 10.31
N ILE A 208 7.66 -2.03 10.12
CA ILE A 208 7.62 -3.47 9.79
C ILE A 208 6.86 -4.20 10.92
N PRO A 209 5.78 -4.94 10.62
CA PRO A 209 5.12 -5.78 11.62
C PRO A 209 6.17 -6.76 12.17
N LYS A 210 6.38 -6.74 13.48
CA LYS A 210 7.25 -7.70 14.18
C LYS A 210 6.55 -9.04 14.33
#